data_AF-A0A972GT71-F1
#
_entry.id   AF-A0A972GT71-F1
#
_cell.length_a   1.000
_cell.length_b   1.000
_cell.length_c   1.000
_cell.angle_alpha   90.00
_cell.angle_beta   90.00
_cell.angle_gamma   90.00
#
_symmetry.space_group_name_H-M   'P 1'
#
loop_
_entity.id
_entity.type
_entity.pdbx_description
1 polymer ?
#
loop_
_entity_poly.entity_id
_entity_poly.type
_entity_poly.pdbx_seq_one_letter_code
_entity_poly.pdbx_strand_id
1 'polypeptide(L)'
;MQAAASVVTVWTSPESPRRIDEPALRNPADIKGWVDGLSIPDKLDLCDANRVQTQMLLGTEVIVMEESGDWVKICIPDQFKQSSPLGYPGWVPKCQLAELPDRLAGLQWAEVTSFRAMLSLGASELELSYLTRLPLLEEKGEIIRVETPLGEGLLNRNDVRIISRSNDGTVRSPSSPSNMGNRIVEQAIRFIGLPYLWGGMSSFGFDCSGFAYQLHQSQGIIISRDVSDQVRHGIEIPRELLEPGDLLFFARDEGKGHIHHVGIYIGDNCMIHSPDSNGVVETVRLDEYKLAKEHFLSKRYWK
;
A
#
# COMPACT_ATOMS: atom_id res chain seq x y z
N MET A 1 18.10 -5.49 -4.74
CA MET A 1 17.20 -6.67 -4.70
C MET A 1 15.77 -6.21 -4.91
N GLN A 2 14.83 -7.14 -5.01
CA GLN A 2 13.39 -6.88 -5.15
C GLN A 2 12.57 -7.90 -4.36
N ALA A 3 11.34 -7.53 -4.01
CA ALA A 3 10.39 -8.39 -3.30
C ALA A 3 9.99 -9.59 -4.16
N ALA A 4 10.12 -10.81 -3.64
CA ALA A 4 9.85 -12.08 -4.33
C ALA A 4 8.69 -12.88 -3.70
N ALA A 5 7.75 -12.21 -3.04
CA ALA A 5 6.47 -12.76 -2.58
C ALA A 5 5.34 -11.78 -2.95
N SER A 6 4.08 -12.25 -2.96
CA SER A 6 2.91 -11.42 -3.34
C SER A 6 2.86 -10.11 -2.54
N VAL A 7 3.01 -10.23 -1.22
CA VAL A 7 3.19 -9.14 -0.28
C VAL A 7 4.25 -9.55 0.73
N VAL A 8 5.21 -8.67 0.99
CA VAL A 8 6.27 -8.84 1.98
C VAL A 8 5.99 -7.89 3.14
N THR A 9 5.78 -8.44 4.34
CA THR A 9 5.69 -7.67 5.57
C THR A 9 7.08 -7.25 6.03
N VAL A 10 7.24 -5.95 6.27
CA VAL A 10 8.49 -5.35 6.75
C VAL A 10 8.41 -5.19 8.26
N TRP A 11 9.35 -5.81 8.96
CA TRP A 11 9.39 -5.92 10.41
C TRP A 11 10.33 -4.88 11.03
N THR A 12 10.12 -4.56 12.29
CA THR A 12 10.98 -3.63 13.05
C THR A 12 12.35 -4.23 13.31
N SER A 13 12.40 -5.53 13.62
CA SER A 13 13.62 -6.32 13.82
C SER A 13 13.38 -7.80 13.48
N PRO A 14 14.45 -8.60 13.31
CA PRO A 14 14.36 -10.05 13.12
C PRO A 14 13.59 -10.80 14.22
N GLU A 15 13.55 -10.26 15.43
CA GLU A 15 12.88 -10.84 16.61
C GLU A 15 11.43 -10.37 16.76
N SER A 16 10.97 -9.44 15.92
CA SER A 16 9.62 -8.88 15.98
C SER A 16 8.50 -9.88 15.66
N PRO A 17 8.63 -10.80 14.68
CA PRO A 17 7.59 -11.78 14.40
C PRO A 17 7.39 -12.77 15.56
N ARG A 18 6.14 -13.14 15.77
CA ARG A 18 5.73 -14.19 16.71
C ARG A 18 5.54 -15.50 15.96
N ARG A 19 5.37 -16.59 16.71
CA ARG A 19 5.05 -17.90 16.13
C ARG A 19 3.79 -17.88 15.25
N ILE A 20 2.78 -17.10 15.62
CA ILE A 20 1.53 -16.95 14.84
C ILE A 20 1.73 -16.19 13.52
N ASP A 21 2.85 -15.49 13.37
CA ASP A 21 3.16 -14.71 12.18
C ASP A 21 3.93 -15.51 11.11
N GLU A 22 4.26 -16.78 11.38
CA GLU A 22 4.97 -17.67 10.45
C GLU A 22 4.42 -17.69 9.01
N PRO A 23 3.08 -17.68 8.78
CA PRO A 23 2.57 -17.69 7.41
C PRO A 23 2.97 -16.46 6.60
N ALA A 24 3.28 -15.32 7.25
CA ALA A 24 3.78 -14.11 6.59
C ALA A 24 5.30 -14.10 6.37
N LEU A 25 6.04 -15.06 6.94
CA LEU A 25 7.52 -15.13 6.84
C LEU A 25 8.00 -16.07 5.73
N ARG A 26 7.18 -17.05 5.34
CA ARG A 26 7.52 -18.04 4.31
C ARG A 26 7.50 -17.46 2.88
N ASN A 27 8.05 -18.20 1.93
CA ASN A 27 7.92 -17.93 0.50
C ASN A 27 7.40 -19.20 -0.23
N PRO A 28 6.18 -19.18 -0.82
CA PRO A 28 5.25 -18.05 -0.91
C PRO A 28 4.63 -17.70 0.44
N ALA A 29 4.47 -16.40 0.70
CA ALA A 29 3.79 -15.89 1.90
C ALA A 29 2.28 -16.14 1.80
N ASP A 30 1.68 -16.57 2.90
CA ASP A 30 0.23 -16.76 3.03
C ASP A 30 -0.36 -15.65 3.89
N ILE A 31 -0.42 -14.48 3.28
CA ILE A 31 -0.84 -13.24 3.94
C ILE A 31 -2.33 -13.29 4.25
N LYS A 32 -3.14 -13.93 3.39
CA LYS A 32 -4.57 -14.13 3.68
C LYS A 32 -4.74 -15.02 4.91
N GLY A 33 -4.11 -16.19 4.93
CA GLY A 33 -4.17 -17.11 6.07
C GLY A 33 -3.61 -16.50 7.35
N TRP A 34 -2.55 -15.69 7.26
CA TRP A 34 -2.03 -14.92 8.38
C TRP A 34 -3.08 -13.94 8.91
N VAL A 35 -3.57 -13.01 8.08
CA VAL A 35 -4.50 -11.94 8.50
C VAL A 35 -5.81 -12.51 9.04
N ASP A 36 -6.35 -13.55 8.41
CA ASP A 36 -7.58 -14.23 8.85
C ASP A 36 -7.38 -14.99 10.17
N GLY A 37 -6.15 -15.44 10.45
CA GLY A 37 -5.79 -16.18 11.66
C GLY A 37 -5.51 -15.31 12.89
N LEU A 38 -5.33 -14.00 12.73
CA LEU A 38 -5.04 -13.08 13.84
C LEU A 38 -6.31 -12.72 14.63
N SER A 39 -6.28 -12.94 15.94
CA SER A 39 -7.29 -12.39 16.84
C SER A 39 -7.13 -10.87 16.99
N ILE A 40 -8.14 -10.19 17.56
CA ILE A 40 -8.06 -8.75 17.85
C ILE A 40 -6.82 -8.39 18.70
N PRO A 41 -6.54 -9.08 19.84
CA PRO A 41 -5.30 -8.86 20.58
C PRO A 41 -4.04 -9.04 19.73
N ASP A 42 -4.00 -10.04 18.85
CA ASP A 42 -2.84 -10.28 18.00
C ASP A 42 -2.61 -9.14 17.00
N LYS A 43 -3.70 -8.57 16.45
CA LYS A 43 -3.66 -7.41 15.54
C LYS A 43 -3.21 -6.14 16.25
N LEU A 44 -3.69 -5.90 17.47
CA LEU A 44 -3.27 -4.75 18.29
C LEU A 44 -1.78 -4.83 18.63
N ASP A 45 -1.30 -6.03 19.01
CA ASP A 45 0.11 -6.25 19.36
C ASP A 45 1.08 -6.04 18.19
N LEU A 46 0.63 -6.07 16.92
CA LEU A 46 1.45 -5.63 15.78
C LEU A 46 1.87 -4.17 15.89
N CYS A 47 0.97 -3.32 16.40
CA CYS A 47 1.17 -1.89 16.63
C CYS A 47 1.78 -1.63 18.01
N ASP A 48 1.17 -2.14 19.07
CA ASP A 48 1.51 -1.81 20.46
C ASP A 48 2.93 -2.24 20.84
N ALA A 49 3.37 -3.39 20.33
CA ALA A 49 4.75 -3.87 20.49
C ALA A 49 5.69 -3.40 19.36
N ASN A 50 5.23 -2.50 18.48
CA ASN A 50 5.96 -1.96 17.32
C ASN A 50 6.64 -3.08 16.51
N ARG A 51 5.87 -4.06 16.03
CA ARG A 51 6.42 -5.24 15.33
C ARG A 51 6.56 -5.03 13.83
N VAL A 52 5.58 -4.36 13.23
CA VAL A 52 5.48 -4.17 11.79
C VAL A 52 5.67 -2.70 11.45
N GLN A 53 6.45 -2.47 10.39
CA GLN A 53 6.80 -1.17 9.86
C GLN A 53 5.93 -0.80 8.66
N THR A 54 5.84 -1.69 7.67
CA THR A 54 5.11 -1.46 6.42
C THR A 54 4.94 -2.79 5.65
N GLN A 55 4.40 -2.73 4.43
CA GLN A 55 4.37 -3.83 3.47
C GLN A 55 4.87 -3.38 2.09
N MET A 56 5.41 -4.29 1.29
CA MET A 56 5.72 -4.05 -0.13
C MET A 56 5.17 -5.16 -1.01
N LEU A 57 4.89 -4.84 -2.27
CA LEU A 57 4.28 -5.77 -3.23
C LEU A 57 5.34 -6.50 -4.05
N LEU A 58 5.00 -7.65 -4.64
CA LEU A 58 5.87 -8.39 -5.57
C LEU A 58 6.53 -7.46 -6.61
N GLY A 59 7.84 -7.61 -6.81
CA GLY A 59 8.64 -6.82 -7.75
C GLY A 59 9.03 -5.42 -7.23
N THR A 60 8.62 -5.03 -6.02
CA THR A 60 9.06 -3.76 -5.41
C THR A 60 10.57 -3.80 -5.19
N GLU A 61 11.29 -2.82 -5.73
CA GLU A 61 12.73 -2.71 -5.57
C GLU A 61 13.12 -2.22 -4.16
N VAL A 62 14.24 -2.73 -3.66
CA VAL A 62 14.77 -2.38 -2.34
C VAL A 62 16.28 -2.16 -2.35
N ILE A 63 16.72 -1.26 -1.49
CA ILE A 63 18.14 -1.05 -1.19
C ILE A 63 18.48 -1.93 0.02
N VAL A 64 19.43 -2.86 -0.16
CA VAL A 64 19.94 -3.70 0.93
C VAL A 64 20.91 -2.88 1.77
N MET A 65 20.66 -2.84 3.08
CA MET A 65 21.47 -2.09 4.03
C MET A 65 22.38 -3.00 4.86
N GLU A 66 21.87 -4.16 5.26
CA GLU A 66 22.55 -5.11 6.14
C GLU A 66 21.94 -6.50 5.98
N GLU A 67 22.75 -7.55 6.12
CA GLU A 67 22.28 -8.93 6.23
C GLU A 67 22.67 -9.52 7.59
N SER A 68 21.74 -10.25 8.22
CA SER A 68 21.96 -10.93 9.49
C SER A 68 21.22 -12.28 9.49
N GLY A 69 21.97 -13.36 9.28
CA GLY A 69 21.40 -14.70 9.15
C GLY A 69 20.37 -14.79 8.00
N ASP A 70 19.16 -15.23 8.33
CA ASP A 70 18.04 -15.35 7.39
C ASP A 70 17.26 -14.04 7.19
N TRP A 71 17.79 -12.92 7.68
CA TRP A 71 17.13 -11.61 7.64
C TRP A 71 17.96 -10.58 6.88
N VAL A 72 17.27 -9.70 6.16
CA VAL A 72 17.88 -8.58 5.45
C VAL A 72 17.22 -7.29 5.90
N LYS A 73 18.04 -6.32 6.32
CA LYS A 73 17.61 -4.95 6.54
C LYS A 73 17.60 -4.22 5.20
N ILE A 74 16.45 -3.63 4.87
CA ILE A 74 16.20 -2.95 3.61
C ILE A 74 15.75 -1.51 3.82
N CYS A 75 15.81 -0.72 2.75
CA CYS A 75 15.02 0.49 2.57
C CYS A 75 14.17 0.36 1.29
N ILE A 76 12.92 0.82 1.32
CA ILE A 76 12.00 0.85 0.18
C ILE A 76 11.94 2.27 -0.39
N PRO A 77 12.60 2.57 -1.53
CA PRO A 77 12.71 3.93 -2.05
C PRO A 77 11.36 4.58 -2.38
N ASP A 78 10.40 3.79 -2.87
CA ASP A 78 9.08 4.27 -3.28
C ASP A 78 8.18 4.67 -2.10
N GLN A 79 8.55 4.27 -0.88
CA GLN A 79 7.81 4.61 0.33
C GLN A 79 8.55 5.72 1.07
N PHE A 80 8.16 6.96 0.78
CA PHE A 80 8.80 8.13 1.37
C PHE A 80 8.58 8.20 2.89
N LYS A 81 9.67 8.43 3.62
CA LYS A 81 9.71 8.68 5.06
C LYS A 81 10.70 9.81 5.34
N GLN A 82 10.26 10.86 6.03
CA GLN A 82 11.07 12.07 6.23
C GLN A 82 12.38 11.77 6.98
N SER A 83 12.34 10.86 7.96
CA SER A 83 13.50 10.48 8.77
C SER A 83 14.49 9.55 8.04
N SER A 84 14.18 9.10 6.82
CA SER A 84 15.01 8.15 6.06
C SER A 84 15.03 8.53 4.57
N PRO A 85 16.03 9.33 4.14
CA PRO A 85 16.12 9.82 2.76
C PRO A 85 16.22 8.72 1.70
N LEU A 86 16.67 7.51 2.06
CA LEU A 86 16.79 6.36 1.16
C LEU A 86 15.46 5.61 0.94
N GLY A 87 14.41 5.94 1.70
CA GLY A 87 13.14 5.23 1.68
C GLY A 87 12.79 4.58 3.02
N TYR A 88 11.69 3.84 3.06
CA TYR A 88 11.16 3.27 4.30
C TYR A 88 11.99 2.07 4.79
N PRO A 89 12.58 2.11 6.00
CA PRO A 89 13.47 1.07 6.47
C PRO A 89 12.73 -0.08 7.18
N GLY A 90 13.35 -1.25 7.21
CA GLY A 90 12.98 -2.34 8.12
C GLY A 90 13.61 -3.67 7.73
N TRP A 91 13.16 -4.75 8.35
CA TRP A 91 13.71 -6.10 8.20
C TRP A 91 12.75 -7.02 7.49
N VAL A 92 13.26 -7.86 6.61
CA VAL A 92 12.48 -8.87 5.87
C VAL A 92 13.20 -10.21 5.86
N PRO A 93 12.47 -11.34 5.80
CA PRO A 93 13.07 -12.64 5.56
C PRO A 93 13.82 -12.65 4.22
N LYS A 94 15.07 -13.12 4.22
CA LYS A 94 15.91 -13.21 3.02
C LYS A 94 15.27 -14.07 1.92
N CYS A 95 14.52 -15.10 2.32
CA CYS A 95 13.80 -15.97 1.39
C CYS A 95 12.68 -15.26 0.61
N GLN A 96 12.28 -14.05 1.01
CA GLN A 96 11.26 -13.23 0.33
C GLN A 96 11.89 -12.16 -0.57
N LEU A 97 13.21 -12.18 -0.78
CA LEU A 97 13.91 -11.30 -1.71
C LEU A 97 14.52 -12.11 -2.85
N ALA A 98 14.63 -11.48 -4.01
CA ALA A 98 15.38 -11.98 -5.15
C ALA A 98 16.30 -10.88 -5.70
N GLU A 99 17.31 -11.31 -6.46
CA GLU A 99 18.16 -10.38 -7.19
C GLU A 99 17.37 -9.62 -8.26
N LEU A 100 17.87 -8.43 -8.59
CA LEU A 100 17.35 -7.69 -9.74
C LEU A 100 17.80 -8.39 -11.03
N PRO A 101 16.98 -8.39 -12.10
CA PRO A 101 17.42 -8.94 -13.38
C PRO A 101 18.57 -8.09 -13.95
N ASP A 102 19.51 -8.73 -14.65
CA ASP A 102 20.64 -8.06 -15.31
C ASP A 102 20.19 -6.98 -16.32
N ARG A 103 18.96 -7.10 -16.82
CA ARG A 103 18.32 -6.15 -17.72
C ARG A 103 16.88 -5.95 -17.30
N LEU A 104 16.49 -4.71 -17.03
CA LEU A 104 15.07 -4.35 -16.91
C LEU A 104 14.38 -4.63 -18.24
N ALA A 105 13.48 -5.63 -18.27
CA ALA A 105 12.56 -5.76 -19.38
C ALA A 105 11.56 -4.59 -19.35
N GLY A 106 11.15 -4.13 -20.53
CA GLY A 106 9.95 -3.30 -20.69
C GLY A 106 10.15 -1.78 -20.53
N LEU A 107 9.71 -1.05 -21.55
CA LEU A 107 9.28 0.35 -21.41
C LEU A 107 7.85 0.44 -20.82
N GLN A 108 7.25 -0.73 -20.53
CA GLN A 108 5.86 -0.90 -20.13
C GLN A 108 5.73 -1.90 -18.98
N TRP A 109 4.74 -1.69 -18.13
CA TRP A 109 4.41 -2.52 -16.99
C TRP A 109 2.93 -2.88 -17.02
N ALA A 110 2.60 -4.08 -16.57
CA ALA A 110 1.25 -4.46 -16.19
C ALA A 110 1.03 -4.05 -14.73
N GLU A 111 0.06 -3.20 -14.48
CA GLU A 111 -0.36 -2.82 -13.13
C GLU A 111 -1.72 -3.45 -12.82
N VAL A 112 -1.80 -4.20 -11.70
CA VAL A 112 -3.04 -4.81 -11.24
C VAL A 112 -4.06 -3.75 -10.85
N THR A 113 -5.22 -3.79 -11.50
CA THR A 113 -6.36 -2.89 -11.26
C THR A 113 -7.54 -3.59 -10.60
N SER A 114 -7.65 -4.92 -10.73
CA SER A 114 -8.60 -5.72 -9.96
C SER A 114 -8.29 -5.67 -8.46
N PHE A 115 -9.29 -6.02 -7.63
CA PHE A 115 -9.10 -6.07 -6.18
C PHE A 115 -7.94 -7.02 -5.81
N ARG A 116 -7.89 -8.16 -6.49
CA ARG A 116 -6.76 -9.09 -6.56
C ARG A 116 -6.68 -9.67 -7.97
N ALA A 117 -5.52 -10.18 -8.36
CA ALA A 117 -5.31 -10.85 -9.64
C ALA A 117 -4.55 -12.16 -9.43
N MET A 118 -4.89 -13.20 -10.18
CA MET A 118 -4.17 -14.47 -10.08
C MET A 118 -3.02 -14.51 -11.09
N LEU A 119 -1.79 -14.64 -10.58
CA LEU A 119 -0.58 -14.83 -11.36
C LEU A 119 -0.27 -16.32 -11.48
N SER A 120 -0.24 -16.85 -12.69
CA SER A 120 0.21 -18.22 -12.94
C SER A 120 1.72 -18.26 -13.18
N LEU A 121 2.43 -19.10 -12.42
CA LEU A 121 3.88 -19.34 -12.48
C LEU A 121 4.11 -20.83 -12.81
N GLY A 122 3.90 -21.20 -14.07
CA GLY A 122 3.96 -22.60 -14.50
C GLY A 122 2.86 -23.44 -13.88
N ALA A 123 3.22 -24.29 -12.90
CA ALA A 123 2.28 -25.17 -12.20
C ALA A 123 1.73 -24.57 -10.89
N SER A 124 2.19 -23.39 -10.49
CA SER A 124 1.81 -22.71 -9.26
C SER A 124 1.02 -21.44 -9.55
N GLU A 125 0.23 -20.98 -8.58
CA GLU A 125 -0.50 -19.72 -8.65
C GLU A 125 -0.17 -18.83 -7.44
N LEU A 126 -0.21 -17.53 -7.66
CA LEU A 126 0.03 -16.52 -6.64
C LEU A 126 -1.00 -15.38 -6.76
N GLU A 127 -1.73 -15.12 -5.69
CA GLU A 127 -2.69 -14.02 -5.65
C GLU A 127 -1.95 -12.68 -5.42
N LEU A 128 -2.08 -11.76 -6.37
CA LEU A 128 -1.46 -10.43 -6.35
C LEU A 128 -2.41 -9.38 -5.77
N SER A 129 -1.82 -8.40 -5.08
CA SER A 129 -2.55 -7.23 -4.59
C SER A 129 -2.88 -6.27 -5.72
N TYR A 130 -3.93 -5.47 -5.51
CA TYR A 130 -4.12 -4.21 -6.22
C TYR A 130 -2.82 -3.38 -6.22
N LEU A 131 -2.50 -2.75 -7.36
CA LEU A 131 -1.28 -1.98 -7.67
C LEU A 131 0.05 -2.76 -7.70
N THR A 132 0.03 -4.09 -7.71
CA THR A 132 1.25 -4.83 -8.08
C THR A 132 1.63 -4.46 -9.53
N ARG A 133 2.89 -4.08 -9.75
CA ARG A 133 3.44 -3.66 -11.05
C ARG A 133 4.51 -4.64 -11.48
N LEU A 134 4.35 -5.24 -12.66
CA LEU A 134 5.30 -6.21 -13.21
C LEU A 134 5.69 -5.81 -14.63
N PRO A 135 6.97 -5.91 -15.04
CA PRO A 135 7.37 -5.61 -16.40
C PRO A 135 6.60 -6.44 -17.42
N LEU A 136 6.09 -5.77 -18.46
CA LEU A 136 5.35 -6.44 -19.54
C LEU A 136 6.33 -7.05 -20.54
N LEU A 137 6.21 -8.36 -20.78
CA LEU A 137 6.98 -9.08 -21.79
C LEU A 137 6.19 -9.22 -23.11
N GLU A 138 4.90 -9.52 -23.02
CA GLU A 138 4.05 -9.72 -24.20
C GLU A 138 2.57 -9.46 -23.87
N GLU A 139 1.88 -8.71 -24.73
CA GLU A 139 0.43 -8.50 -24.69
C GLU A 139 -0.21 -9.18 -25.90
N LYS A 140 -0.82 -10.37 -25.70
CA LYS A 140 -1.53 -11.12 -26.75
C LYS A 140 -2.85 -11.71 -26.25
N GLY A 141 -3.96 -11.10 -26.66
CA GLY A 141 -5.29 -11.57 -26.30
C GLY A 141 -5.60 -11.38 -24.82
N GLU A 142 -6.32 -12.33 -24.23
CA GLU A 142 -6.83 -12.25 -22.85
C GLU A 142 -5.76 -12.57 -21.79
N ILE A 143 -4.61 -13.13 -22.18
CA ILE A 143 -3.53 -13.48 -21.26
C ILE A 143 -2.28 -12.71 -21.67
N ILE A 144 -1.70 -11.98 -20.73
CA ILE A 144 -0.42 -11.29 -20.92
C ILE A 144 0.70 -12.04 -20.23
N ARG A 145 1.92 -11.87 -20.74
CA ARG A 145 3.13 -12.40 -20.13
C ARG A 145 3.90 -11.28 -19.46
N VAL A 146 4.31 -11.50 -18.22
CA VAL A 146 5.04 -10.54 -17.39
C VAL A 146 6.32 -11.17 -16.84
N GLU A 147 7.31 -10.34 -16.61
CA GLU A 147 8.51 -10.74 -15.88
C GLU A 147 8.23 -10.61 -14.38
N THR A 148 8.67 -11.60 -13.60
CA THR A 148 8.57 -11.54 -12.14
C THR A 148 9.89 -11.99 -11.51
N PRO A 149 10.12 -11.65 -10.24
CA PRO A 149 11.26 -12.16 -9.48
C PRO A 149 11.29 -13.70 -9.34
N LEU A 150 10.18 -14.36 -9.66
CA LEU A 150 10.00 -15.81 -9.60
C LEU A 150 10.05 -16.48 -11.00
N GLY A 151 10.40 -15.71 -12.04
CA GLY A 151 10.37 -16.13 -13.45
C GLY A 151 9.22 -15.52 -14.23
N GLU A 152 9.03 -15.94 -15.48
CA GLU A 152 7.92 -15.47 -16.31
C GLU A 152 6.57 -15.93 -15.72
N GLY A 153 5.61 -15.00 -15.68
CA GLY A 153 4.26 -15.26 -15.21
C GLY A 153 3.18 -14.84 -16.20
N LEU A 154 1.99 -15.38 -16.03
CA LEU A 154 0.82 -15.07 -16.84
C LEU A 154 -0.26 -14.37 -16.00
N LEU A 155 -0.87 -13.33 -16.56
CA LEU A 155 -1.97 -12.58 -15.95
C LEU A 155 -3.13 -12.43 -16.92
N ASN A 156 -4.35 -12.38 -16.39
CA ASN A 156 -5.53 -12.01 -17.17
C ASN A 156 -5.45 -10.52 -17.54
N ARG A 157 -5.63 -10.21 -18.82
CA ARG A 157 -5.59 -8.84 -19.36
C ARG A 157 -6.65 -7.93 -18.73
N ASN A 158 -7.79 -8.48 -18.32
CA ASN A 158 -8.89 -7.74 -17.70
C ASN A 158 -8.57 -7.31 -16.26
N ASP A 159 -7.60 -7.95 -15.61
CA ASP A 159 -7.23 -7.61 -14.23
C ASP A 159 -6.20 -6.48 -14.15
N VAL A 160 -5.62 -6.07 -15.28
CA VAL A 160 -4.51 -5.14 -15.33
C VAL A 160 -4.75 -3.97 -16.28
N ARG A 161 -4.03 -2.88 -16.06
CA ARG A 161 -3.80 -1.86 -17.08
C ARG A 161 -2.34 -1.84 -17.48
N ILE A 162 -2.07 -1.56 -18.75
CA ILE A 162 -0.70 -1.38 -19.23
C ILE A 162 -0.32 0.09 -19.04
N ILE A 163 0.76 0.32 -18.32
CA ILE A 163 1.34 1.65 -18.09
C ILE A 163 2.71 1.73 -18.75
N SER A 164 3.05 2.91 -19.26
CA SER A 164 4.40 3.21 -19.77
C SER A 164 4.97 4.34 -18.92
N ARG A 165 6.24 4.22 -18.50
CA ARG A 165 6.96 5.35 -17.91
C ARG A 165 7.36 6.32 -19.03
N SER A 166 6.94 7.58 -18.98
CA SER A 166 7.60 8.61 -19.79
C SER A 166 8.96 8.97 -19.19
N ASN A 167 9.85 9.52 -20.02
CA ASN A 167 11.21 9.93 -19.63
C ASN A 167 11.28 10.93 -18.45
N ASP A 168 10.16 11.51 -18.03
CA ASP A 168 10.04 12.42 -16.88
C ASP A 168 9.56 11.71 -15.59
N GLY A 169 9.42 10.38 -15.59
CA GLY A 169 8.97 9.60 -14.44
C GLY A 169 7.45 9.66 -14.20
N THR A 170 6.68 10.35 -15.04
CA THR A 170 5.22 10.43 -14.90
C THR A 170 4.53 9.23 -15.55
N VAL A 171 3.47 8.72 -14.91
CA VAL A 171 2.59 7.71 -15.50
C VAL A 171 1.56 8.44 -16.36
N ARG A 172 1.69 8.33 -17.68
CA ARG A 172 0.73 8.91 -18.62
C ARG A 172 -0.54 8.06 -18.69
N SER A 173 -1.57 8.42 -17.93
CA SER A 173 -2.95 7.96 -18.18
C SER A 173 -3.65 8.91 -19.19
N PRO A 174 -4.53 8.41 -20.08
CA PRO A 174 -5.15 9.22 -21.13
C PRO A 174 -6.22 10.23 -20.66
N SER A 175 -6.45 10.38 -19.35
CA SER A 175 -7.62 11.10 -18.81
C SER A 175 -7.28 12.51 -18.31
N SER A 176 -8.21 13.44 -18.55
CA SER A 176 -8.13 14.84 -18.13
C SER A 176 -7.70 15.03 -16.65
N PRO A 177 -6.94 16.10 -16.34
CA PRO A 177 -6.59 16.49 -14.96
C PRO A 177 -7.83 16.77 -14.09
N SER A 178 -8.93 17.25 -14.71
CA SER A 178 -10.21 17.38 -14.03
C SER A 178 -10.66 16.00 -13.55
N ASN A 179 -11.06 15.93 -12.27
CA ASN A 179 -11.65 14.75 -11.63
C ASN A 179 -10.68 13.72 -11.00
N MET A 180 -9.45 14.10 -10.64
CA MET A 180 -8.54 13.17 -9.93
C MET A 180 -9.07 12.76 -8.56
N GLY A 181 -9.64 13.71 -7.82
CA GLY A 181 -10.29 13.47 -6.53
C GLY A 181 -11.37 12.38 -6.56
N ASN A 182 -12.36 12.45 -7.46
CA ASN A 182 -13.38 11.39 -7.49
C ASN A 182 -12.81 10.06 -7.98
N ARG A 183 -11.77 10.02 -8.82
CA ARG A 183 -11.13 8.74 -9.18
C ARG A 183 -10.49 8.06 -7.97
N ILE A 184 -9.87 8.83 -7.06
CA ILE A 184 -9.39 8.29 -5.77
C ILE A 184 -10.56 7.66 -5.01
N VAL A 185 -11.69 8.36 -4.93
CA VAL A 185 -12.88 7.87 -4.22
C VAL A 185 -13.51 6.64 -4.87
N GLU A 186 -13.64 6.62 -6.19
CA GLU A 186 -14.13 5.48 -6.98
C GLU A 186 -13.29 4.22 -6.71
N GLN A 187 -11.97 4.36 -6.63
CA GLN A 187 -11.10 3.25 -6.24
C GLN A 187 -11.28 2.86 -4.77
N ALA A 188 -11.40 3.84 -3.87
CA ALA A 188 -11.50 3.61 -2.43
C ALA A 188 -12.74 2.80 -2.05
N ILE A 189 -13.89 3.09 -2.67
CA ILE A 189 -15.18 2.42 -2.41
C ILE A 189 -15.10 0.91 -2.65
N ARG A 190 -14.26 0.44 -3.57
CA ARG A 190 -14.08 -0.99 -3.88
C ARG A 190 -13.50 -1.80 -2.72
N PHE A 191 -12.92 -1.12 -1.73
CA PHE A 191 -12.30 -1.76 -0.57
C PHE A 191 -13.18 -1.79 0.66
N ILE A 192 -14.40 -1.24 0.63
CA ILE A 192 -15.34 -1.30 1.76
C ILE A 192 -15.51 -2.76 2.22
N GLY A 193 -15.33 -3.00 3.51
CA GLY A 193 -15.36 -4.33 4.12
C GLY A 193 -14.00 -5.03 4.22
N LEU A 194 -12.93 -4.51 3.60
CA LEU A 194 -11.58 -5.06 3.77
C LEU A 194 -11.08 -4.82 5.21
N PRO A 195 -10.62 -5.86 5.95
CA PRO A 195 -10.13 -5.69 7.32
C PRO A 195 -8.93 -4.76 7.44
N TYR A 196 -8.87 -4.03 8.54
CA TYR A 196 -7.69 -3.28 8.93
C TYR A 196 -6.51 -4.22 9.25
N LEU A 197 -5.31 -3.80 8.87
CA LEU A 197 -4.06 -4.44 9.26
C LEU A 197 -3.00 -3.36 9.55
N TRP A 198 -2.43 -3.33 10.76
CA TRP A 198 -1.34 -2.42 11.08
C TRP A 198 -0.14 -2.64 10.15
N GLY A 199 0.42 -1.57 9.58
CA GLY A 199 1.48 -1.65 8.59
C GLY A 199 1.00 -2.07 7.19
N GLY A 200 -0.28 -2.37 7.03
CA GLY A 200 -0.87 -2.92 5.80
C GLY A 200 -0.83 -1.96 4.63
N MET A 201 -0.37 -2.45 3.47
CA MET A 201 -0.31 -1.71 2.20
C MET A 201 -0.83 -2.53 1.01
N SER A 202 -1.73 -3.48 1.24
CA SER A 202 -2.21 -4.36 0.16
C SER A 202 -3.70 -4.61 0.25
N SER A 203 -4.29 -5.15 -0.82
CA SER A 203 -5.69 -5.61 -0.82
C SER A 203 -5.94 -6.88 0.01
N PHE A 204 -4.97 -7.26 0.86
CA PHE A 204 -5.13 -8.22 1.95
C PHE A 204 -5.40 -7.54 3.30
N GLY A 205 -5.15 -6.22 3.40
CA GLY A 205 -5.40 -5.39 4.57
C GLY A 205 -4.62 -4.10 4.50
N PHE A 206 -5.26 -2.99 4.88
CA PHE A 206 -4.62 -1.67 4.95
C PHE A 206 -4.65 -1.11 6.36
N ASP A 207 -3.63 -0.34 6.74
CA ASP A 207 -3.79 0.66 7.80
C ASP A 207 -4.29 1.99 7.20
N CYS A 208 -4.55 2.99 8.05
CA CYS A 208 -5.13 4.26 7.61
C CYS A 208 -4.26 5.00 6.58
N SER A 209 -2.96 5.14 6.86
CA SER A 209 -2.03 5.86 5.98
C SER A 209 -1.62 5.06 4.75
N GLY A 210 -1.54 3.73 4.84
CA GLY A 210 -1.33 2.81 3.73
C GLY A 210 -2.50 2.79 2.76
N PHE A 211 -3.74 2.88 3.27
CA PHE A 211 -4.94 3.08 2.45
C PHE A 211 -4.87 4.42 1.70
N ALA A 212 -4.63 5.53 2.41
CA ALA A 212 -4.46 6.83 1.78
C ALA A 212 -3.34 6.82 0.72
N TYR A 213 -2.20 6.21 1.04
CA TYR A 213 -1.04 6.09 0.15
C TYR A 213 -1.40 5.38 -1.15
N GLN A 214 -1.96 4.17 -1.06
CA GLN A 214 -2.21 3.35 -2.25
C GLN A 214 -3.26 3.97 -3.16
N LEU A 215 -4.29 4.60 -2.58
CA LEU A 215 -5.35 5.23 -3.35
C LEU A 215 -4.85 6.48 -4.09
N HIS A 216 -3.96 7.27 -3.48
CA HIS A 216 -3.26 8.37 -4.17
C HIS A 216 -2.29 7.85 -5.23
N GLN A 217 -1.52 6.80 -4.91
CA GLN A 217 -0.56 6.19 -5.83
C GLN A 217 -1.24 5.64 -7.09
N SER A 218 -2.48 5.14 -6.97
CA SER A 218 -3.28 4.69 -8.12
C SER A 218 -3.54 5.79 -9.16
N GLN A 219 -3.50 7.05 -8.74
CA GLN A 219 -3.63 8.23 -9.60
C GLN A 219 -2.28 8.87 -9.94
N GLY A 220 -1.17 8.20 -9.64
CA GLY A 220 0.18 8.70 -9.87
C GLY A 220 0.67 9.73 -8.85
N ILE A 221 -0.03 9.88 -7.72
CA ILE A 221 0.35 10.81 -6.65
C ILE A 221 1.08 10.03 -5.56
N ILE A 222 2.36 10.30 -5.38
CA ILE A 222 3.15 9.72 -4.29
C ILE A 222 3.01 10.64 -3.08
N ILE A 223 2.52 10.08 -1.98
CA ILE A 223 2.49 10.72 -0.66
C ILE A 223 3.39 9.94 0.31
N SER A 224 3.66 10.50 1.49
CA SER A 224 4.43 9.80 2.53
C SER A 224 3.71 8.53 3.01
N ARG A 225 4.46 7.52 3.48
CA ARG A 225 3.88 6.28 4.03
C ARG A 225 3.15 6.49 5.37
N ASP A 226 3.70 7.34 6.22
CA ASP A 226 3.20 7.55 7.59
C ASP A 226 2.34 8.79 7.68
N VAL A 227 1.31 8.73 8.53
CA VAL A 227 0.41 9.86 8.76
C VAL A 227 1.14 11.11 9.28
N SER A 228 2.18 10.93 10.09
CA SER A 228 3.01 12.01 10.65
C SER A 228 3.80 12.78 9.59
N ASP A 229 4.06 12.14 8.44
CA ASP A 229 4.79 12.71 7.32
C ASP A 229 3.87 13.13 6.18
N GLN A 230 2.70 12.49 6.06
CA GLN A 230 1.65 12.89 5.13
C GLN A 230 1.26 14.33 5.44
N VAL A 231 0.81 14.63 6.67
CA VAL A 231 0.31 15.96 7.08
C VAL A 231 1.24 17.15 6.71
N ARG A 232 2.55 16.90 6.59
CA ARG A 232 3.57 17.93 6.36
C ARG A 232 3.62 18.42 4.90
N HIS A 233 2.96 17.72 3.99
CA HIS A 233 2.94 17.99 2.56
C HIS A 233 1.51 18.25 2.06
N GLY A 234 1.38 18.62 0.79
CA GLY A 234 0.11 19.00 0.20
C GLY A 234 -0.34 20.41 0.57
N ILE A 235 -1.49 20.82 0.06
CA ILE A 235 -2.09 22.14 0.27
C ILE A 235 -3.14 22.02 1.37
N GLU A 236 -3.10 22.91 2.36
CA GLU A 236 -4.15 22.95 3.39
C GLU A 236 -5.47 23.44 2.85
N ILE A 237 -6.53 22.69 3.14
CA ILE A 237 -7.89 22.97 2.67
C ILE A 237 -8.80 23.21 3.87
N PRO A 238 -9.47 24.37 3.96
CA PRO A 238 -10.48 24.59 5.00
C PRO A 238 -11.73 23.75 4.71
N ARG A 239 -12.50 23.44 5.76
CA ARG A 239 -13.59 22.46 5.70
C ARG A 239 -14.64 22.76 4.62
N GLU A 240 -14.94 24.03 4.40
CA GLU A 240 -15.90 24.53 3.41
C GLU A 240 -15.43 24.39 1.96
N LEU A 241 -14.14 24.14 1.71
CA LEU A 241 -13.55 23.93 0.39
C LEU A 241 -13.14 22.47 0.14
N LEU A 242 -13.55 21.55 1.02
CA LEU A 242 -13.24 20.13 0.86
C LEU A 242 -13.84 19.57 -0.43
N GLU A 243 -13.01 18.84 -1.16
CA GLU A 243 -13.40 18.12 -2.37
C GLU A 243 -13.04 16.63 -2.25
N PRO A 244 -13.80 15.73 -2.89
CA PRO A 244 -13.53 14.29 -2.87
C PRO A 244 -12.06 13.98 -3.15
N GLY A 245 -11.44 13.11 -2.35
CA GLY A 245 -10.01 12.78 -2.44
C GLY A 245 -9.09 13.62 -1.53
N ASP A 246 -9.58 14.67 -0.88
CA ASP A 246 -8.82 15.37 0.17
C ASP A 246 -8.55 14.44 1.36
N LEU A 247 -7.37 14.55 1.97
CA LEU A 247 -7.02 13.81 3.18
C LEU A 247 -7.43 14.59 4.42
N LEU A 248 -8.08 13.91 5.35
CA LEU A 248 -8.54 14.44 6.63
C LEU A 248 -7.68 13.83 7.75
N PHE A 249 -6.98 14.67 8.50
CA PHE A 249 -6.05 14.23 9.54
C PHE A 249 -6.64 14.42 10.92
N PHE A 250 -6.42 13.43 11.79
CA PHE A 250 -6.93 13.41 13.16
C PHE A 250 -5.78 13.33 14.16
N ALA A 251 -5.75 14.25 15.11
CA ALA A 251 -4.76 14.31 16.19
C ALA A 251 -5.40 14.06 17.55
N ARG A 252 -4.69 13.32 18.40
CA ARG A 252 -5.13 13.01 19.76
C ARG A 252 -5.39 14.28 20.55
N ASP A 253 -6.06 14.13 21.70
CA ASP A 253 -6.30 15.22 22.64
C ASP A 253 -7.04 16.41 21.99
N GLU A 254 -8.03 16.10 21.15
CA GLU A 254 -8.85 17.06 20.40
C GLU A 254 -7.98 17.99 19.53
N GLY A 255 -7.05 17.41 18.76
CA GLY A 255 -6.19 18.13 17.82
C GLY A 255 -4.91 18.72 18.42
N LYS A 256 -4.61 18.47 19.71
CA LYS A 256 -3.43 19.03 20.40
C LYS A 256 -2.25 18.06 20.49
N GLY A 257 -2.53 16.77 20.36
CA GLY A 257 -1.55 15.70 20.42
C GLY A 257 -0.93 15.37 19.07
N HIS A 258 -0.32 14.19 18.98
CA HIS A 258 0.22 13.70 17.72
C HIS A 258 -0.91 13.23 16.79
N ILE A 259 -0.67 13.36 15.50
CA ILE A 259 -1.55 12.82 14.47
C ILE A 259 -1.43 11.30 14.47
N HIS A 260 -2.56 10.62 14.49
CA HIS A 260 -2.62 9.17 14.60
C HIS A 260 -3.55 8.52 13.59
N HIS A 261 -4.36 9.30 12.87
CA HIS A 261 -5.30 8.75 11.91
C HIS A 261 -5.51 9.67 10.69
N VAL A 262 -5.86 9.07 9.56
CA VAL A 262 -6.19 9.75 8.31
C VAL A 262 -7.36 9.06 7.61
N GLY A 263 -8.25 9.87 7.02
CA GLY A 263 -9.32 9.43 6.13
C GLY A 263 -9.32 10.19 4.81
N ILE A 264 -10.06 9.70 3.84
CA ILE A 264 -10.23 10.33 2.52
C ILE A 264 -11.64 10.92 2.47
N TYR A 265 -11.77 12.23 2.25
CA TYR A 265 -13.06 12.87 2.06
C TYR A 265 -13.74 12.37 0.78
N ILE A 266 -15.05 12.08 0.86
CA ILE A 266 -15.80 11.53 -0.28
C ILE A 266 -16.99 12.39 -0.71
N GLY A 267 -17.08 13.63 -0.19
CA GLY A 267 -18.24 14.50 -0.39
C GLY A 267 -19.30 14.32 0.71
N ASP A 268 -20.33 15.18 0.69
CA ASP A 268 -21.51 15.09 1.54
C ASP A 268 -21.24 14.93 3.06
N ASN A 269 -20.16 15.57 3.53
CA ASN A 269 -19.72 15.49 4.92
C ASN A 269 -19.36 14.06 5.36
N CYS A 270 -18.87 13.24 4.43
CA CYS A 270 -18.48 11.86 4.64
C CYS A 270 -16.99 11.65 4.33
N MET A 271 -16.41 10.63 4.95
CA MET A 271 -15.10 10.11 4.58
C MET A 271 -15.11 8.59 4.48
N ILE A 272 -14.14 8.05 3.76
CA ILE A 272 -13.78 6.63 3.74
C ILE A 272 -12.40 6.45 4.37
N HIS A 273 -12.21 5.40 5.16
CA HIS A 273 -10.95 5.13 5.85
C HIS A 273 -10.81 3.66 6.24
N SER A 274 -9.58 3.23 6.52
CA SER A 274 -9.31 2.00 7.28
C SER A 274 -9.12 2.40 8.76
N PRO A 275 -10.06 2.07 9.66
CA PRO A 275 -10.17 2.71 10.99
C PRO A 275 -9.09 2.28 11.99
N ASP A 276 -9.13 1.03 12.41
CA ASP A 276 -8.27 0.42 13.44
C ASP A 276 -8.43 -1.10 13.44
N SER A 277 -7.65 -1.81 14.27
CA SER A 277 -7.58 -3.27 14.34
C SER A 277 -8.91 -4.01 14.57
N ASN A 278 -9.97 -3.33 15.01
CA ASN A 278 -11.31 -3.90 15.21
C ASN A 278 -12.26 -3.67 14.04
N GLY A 279 -11.85 -2.89 13.05
CA GLY A 279 -12.72 -2.47 11.96
C GLY A 279 -12.31 -2.99 10.60
N VAL A 280 -13.10 -2.54 9.63
CA VAL A 280 -12.91 -2.75 8.20
C VAL A 280 -12.94 -1.40 7.53
N VAL A 281 -12.48 -1.31 6.28
CA VAL A 281 -12.66 -0.10 5.49
C VAL A 281 -14.15 0.26 5.43
N GLU A 282 -14.48 1.46 5.85
CA GLU A 282 -15.86 1.91 6.02
C GLU A 282 -16.02 3.39 5.64
N THR A 283 -17.28 3.78 5.40
CA THR A 283 -17.66 5.18 5.19
C THR A 283 -18.38 5.71 6.43
N VAL A 284 -17.97 6.89 6.90
CA VAL A 284 -18.56 7.54 8.09
C VAL A 284 -18.87 9.00 7.83
N ARG A 285 -19.90 9.52 8.51
CA ARG A 285 -20.20 10.95 8.54
C ARG A 285 -19.26 11.66 9.51
N LEU A 286 -18.64 12.76 9.09
CA LEU A 286 -17.59 13.42 9.85
C LEU A 286 -18.04 13.89 11.23
N ASP A 287 -19.26 14.42 11.33
CA ASP A 287 -19.79 14.95 12.60
C ASP A 287 -20.29 13.86 13.56
N GLU A 288 -20.50 12.65 13.06
CA GLU A 288 -20.99 11.50 13.84
C GLU A 288 -19.87 10.50 14.17
N TYR A 289 -18.69 10.69 13.56
CA TYR A 289 -17.57 9.80 13.73
C TYR A 289 -16.94 9.93 15.12
N LYS A 290 -16.45 8.81 15.68
CA LYS A 290 -15.87 8.76 17.02
C LYS A 290 -14.67 9.70 17.23
N LEU A 291 -13.95 10.06 16.15
CA LEU A 291 -12.83 11.01 16.18
C LEU A 291 -13.22 12.40 15.67
N ALA A 292 -14.51 12.75 15.57
CA ALA A 292 -14.95 14.04 15.03
C ALA A 292 -14.26 15.25 15.70
N LYS A 293 -14.10 15.20 17.03
CA LYS A 293 -13.44 16.24 17.83
C LYS A 293 -11.92 16.29 17.65
N GLU A 294 -11.34 15.26 17.06
CA GLU A 294 -9.90 15.15 16.80
C GLU A 294 -9.52 15.60 15.39
N HIS A 295 -10.49 15.99 14.54
CA HIS A 295 -10.17 16.55 13.23
C HIS A 295 -9.28 17.78 13.40
N PHE A 296 -8.07 17.69 12.85
CA PHE A 296 -7.04 18.69 13.04
C PHE A 296 -6.94 19.61 11.83
N LEU A 297 -6.70 19.03 10.66
CA LEU A 297 -6.63 19.76 9.40
C LEU A 297 -6.91 18.82 8.22
N SER A 298 -7.02 19.42 7.03
CA SER A 298 -7.20 18.67 5.78
C SER A 298 -6.17 19.10 4.74
N LYS A 299 -5.70 18.17 3.91
CA LYS A 299 -4.74 18.45 2.83
C LYS A 299 -5.19 17.89 1.48
N ARG A 300 -4.90 18.63 0.40
CA ARG A 300 -5.07 18.21 -1.00
C ARG A 300 -3.72 17.94 -1.65
N TYR A 301 -3.62 16.84 -2.39
CA TYR A 301 -2.39 16.41 -3.10
C TYR A 301 -2.51 16.38 -4.62
N TRP A 302 -3.68 16.71 -5.15
CA TRP A 302 -3.97 16.76 -6.58
C TRP A 302 -4.35 18.19 -7.00
N LYS A 303 -4.30 18.46 -8.30
CA LYS A 303 -4.63 19.76 -8.91
C LYS A 303 -5.85 19.64 -9.82
#